data_AF-A0A4Q4V6A0-F1
#
_entry.id   AF-A0A4Q4V6A0-F1
#
_cell.length_a   1.000
_cell.length_b   1.000
_cell.length_c   1.000
_cell.angle_alpha   90.00
_cell.angle_beta   90.00
_cell.angle_gamma   90.00
#
_symmetry.space_group_name_H-M   'P 1'
#
loop_
_entity.id
_entity.type
_entity.pdbx_description
1 polymer ?
#
loop_
_entity_poly.entity_id
_entity_poly.type
_entity_poly.pdbx_seq_one_letter_code
_entity_poly.pdbx_strand_id
1 'polypeptide(L)'
;MSGYVKGAENADVKTLISQVQHYASSAAHPLLLPVLILYRELSLDNDKAQREARQNVRELEEALLNRYCVAPAAGYAPREDLILDTIIPELHKLRCKVLWKRPQIWQNVAGRILKATDTFWDSLEQQREDPVMQEMHQTILSRLNFMSVKLEGLESYTQVTLERMDLLRELMNSIIGQVESRLSVEIATQQHRLADASRRDSISMKTLAILGAMFLPGTFLATFFSMPFFDFSGENDAFSKQIGIYFVIMVPLTLLTLGTWWKFNQISVKEVEEEDVSDIERRVYTVEARIMKRIRRRTGFGIGTWEESRA
;
A
#
# COMPACT_ATOMS: atom_id res chain seq x y z
N MET A 1 -25.17 -24.71 53.22
CA MET A 1 -25.21 -23.43 52.47
C MET A 1 -25.73 -23.70 51.07
N SER A 2 -26.80 -23.03 50.65
CA SER A 2 -27.24 -23.01 49.24
C SER A 2 -26.62 -21.80 48.54
N GLY A 3 -25.95 -22.01 47.40
CA GLY A 3 -25.36 -20.94 46.59
C GLY A 3 -25.85 -21.04 45.14
N TYR A 4 -25.79 -19.92 44.41
CA TYR A 4 -26.05 -19.89 42.97
C TYR A 4 -24.76 -19.51 42.22
N VAL A 5 -24.51 -20.14 41.07
CA VAL A 5 -23.40 -19.83 40.17
C VAL A 5 -23.98 -19.52 38.80
N LYS A 6 -23.59 -18.39 38.22
CA LYS A 6 -23.96 -17.97 36.87
C LYS A 6 -22.69 -17.88 36.03
N GLY A 7 -22.67 -18.56 34.89
CA GLY A 7 -21.56 -18.53 33.94
C GLY A 7 -22.05 -18.43 32.51
N ALA A 8 -21.15 -18.05 31.60
CA ALA A 8 -21.41 -18.07 30.17
C ALA A 8 -21.52 -19.52 29.64
N GLU A 9 -22.14 -19.73 28.49
CA GLU A 9 -22.37 -21.08 27.93
C GLU A 9 -21.08 -21.87 27.74
N ASN A 10 -19.98 -21.18 27.44
CA ASN A 10 -18.65 -21.77 27.29
C ASN A 10 -17.91 -22.07 28.61
N ALA A 11 -18.44 -21.64 29.76
CA ALA A 11 -17.80 -21.84 31.07
C ALA A 11 -18.01 -23.25 31.65
N ASP A 12 -18.89 -24.05 31.04
CA ASP A 12 -19.26 -25.43 31.42
C ASP A 12 -19.33 -25.62 32.94
N VAL A 13 -20.13 -24.77 33.57
CA VAL A 13 -20.28 -24.65 35.03
C VAL A 13 -20.67 -25.99 35.69
N LYS A 14 -21.32 -26.90 34.95
CA LYS A 14 -21.78 -28.20 35.46
C LYS A 14 -20.62 -29.10 35.88
N THR A 15 -19.56 -29.18 35.08
CA THR A 15 -18.37 -30.00 35.42
C THR A 15 -17.60 -29.39 36.60
N LEU A 16 -17.50 -28.05 36.68
CA LEU A 16 -16.89 -27.36 37.83
C LEU A 16 -17.62 -27.68 39.14
N ILE A 17 -18.95 -27.64 39.14
CA ILE A 17 -19.75 -27.98 40.34
C ILE A 17 -19.49 -29.42 40.77
N SER A 18 -19.44 -30.37 39.83
CA SER A 18 -19.16 -31.78 40.17
C SER A 18 -17.77 -31.99 40.80
N GLN A 19 -16.75 -31.28 40.31
CA GLN A 19 -15.40 -31.34 40.88
C GLN A 19 -15.38 -30.74 42.29
N VAL A 20 -16.00 -29.58 42.48
CA VAL A 20 -16.06 -28.92 43.79
C VAL A 20 -16.82 -29.77 44.80
N GLN A 21 -17.90 -30.43 44.40
CA GLN A 21 -18.64 -31.36 45.28
C GLN A 21 -17.79 -32.57 45.71
N HIS A 22 -16.92 -33.07 44.84
CA HIS A 22 -16.01 -34.17 45.16
C HIS A 22 -14.96 -33.76 46.20
N TYR A 23 -14.45 -32.53 46.14
CA TYR A 23 -13.44 -32.00 47.06
C TYR A 23 -14.03 -31.36 48.34
N ALA A 24 -15.30 -30.99 48.34
CA ALA A 24 -15.98 -30.38 49.49
C ALA A 24 -16.03 -31.31 50.73
N SER A 25 -15.85 -32.61 50.55
CA SER A 25 -15.86 -33.62 51.62
C SER A 25 -14.58 -33.69 52.46
N SER A 26 -13.44 -33.19 51.98
CA SER A 26 -12.13 -33.42 52.63
C SER A 26 -11.53 -32.21 53.36
N ALA A 27 -11.73 -30.98 52.89
CA ALA A 27 -11.44 -29.75 53.63
C ALA A 27 -12.03 -28.56 52.84
N ALA A 28 -12.82 -27.72 53.50
CA ALA A 28 -13.47 -26.58 52.86
C ALA A 28 -12.51 -25.37 52.75
N HIS A 29 -11.45 -25.48 51.93
CA HIS A 29 -10.60 -24.32 51.66
C HIS A 29 -11.39 -23.28 50.82
N PRO A 30 -11.60 -22.04 51.31
CA PRO A 30 -12.49 -21.06 50.68
C PRO A 30 -12.03 -20.64 49.27
N LEU A 31 -10.73 -20.76 48.98
CA LEU A 31 -10.14 -20.40 47.69
C LEU A 31 -10.09 -21.55 46.67
N LEU A 32 -10.56 -22.75 47.01
CA LEU A 32 -10.57 -23.88 46.08
C LEU A 32 -11.37 -23.56 44.81
N LEU A 33 -12.59 -23.05 44.97
CA LEU A 33 -13.46 -22.71 43.84
C LEU A 33 -12.87 -21.60 42.94
N PRO A 34 -12.41 -20.45 43.47
CA PRO A 34 -11.70 -19.43 42.67
C PRO A 34 -10.50 -19.97 41.90
N VAL A 35 -9.69 -20.83 42.52
CA VAL A 35 -8.49 -21.41 41.89
C VAL A 35 -8.86 -22.37 40.75
N LEU A 36 -9.90 -23.19 40.94
CA LEU A 36 -10.40 -24.10 39.90
C LEU A 36 -10.98 -23.33 38.71
N ILE A 37 -11.74 -22.26 38.96
CA ILE A 37 -12.26 -21.38 37.91
C ILE A 37 -11.11 -20.76 37.13
N LEU A 38 -10.09 -20.23 37.82
CA LEU A 38 -8.93 -19.62 37.19
C LEU A 38 -8.14 -20.63 36.35
N TYR A 39 -7.91 -21.85 36.87
CA TYR A 39 -7.22 -22.91 36.15
C TYR A 39 -7.95 -23.30 34.86
N ARG A 40 -9.28 -23.34 34.91
CA ARG A 40 -10.10 -23.65 33.74
C ARG A 40 -10.10 -22.53 32.71
N GLU A 41 -10.25 -21.28 33.14
CA GLU A 41 -10.20 -20.13 32.22
C GLU A 41 -8.83 -20.00 31.55
N LEU A 42 -7.77 -20.46 32.22
CA LEU A 42 -6.39 -20.54 31.71
C LEU A 42 -6.05 -21.91 31.09
N SER A 43 -7.07 -22.68 30.70
CA SER A 43 -6.99 -23.98 30.02
C SER A 43 -6.03 -23.97 28.82
N LEU A 44 -5.57 -25.17 28.47
CA LEU A 44 -4.74 -25.49 27.30
C LEU A 44 -5.23 -24.86 25.99
N ASP A 45 -6.53 -24.57 25.87
CA ASP A 45 -7.09 -23.97 24.65
C ASP A 45 -6.57 -22.55 24.40
N ASN A 46 -6.34 -21.76 25.46
CA ASN A 46 -5.71 -20.45 25.30
C ASN A 46 -4.26 -20.58 24.84
N ASP A 47 -3.50 -21.55 25.39
CA ASP A 47 -2.12 -21.79 25.00
C ASP A 47 -2.04 -22.23 23.52
N LYS A 48 -2.96 -23.10 23.09
CA LYS A 48 -3.08 -23.54 21.70
C LYS A 48 -3.41 -22.37 20.78
N ALA A 49 -4.41 -21.55 21.13
CA ALA A 49 -4.79 -20.38 20.34
C ALA A 49 -3.64 -19.36 20.19
N GLN A 50 -2.85 -19.15 21.25
CA GLN A 50 -1.66 -18.28 21.20
C GLN A 50 -0.53 -18.89 20.37
N ARG A 51 -0.32 -20.21 20.43
CA ARG A 51 0.65 -20.91 19.55
C ARG A 51 0.25 -20.82 18.08
N GLU A 52 -1.02 -21.06 17.78
CA GLU A 52 -1.58 -20.93 16.44
C GLU A 52 -1.44 -19.50 15.91
N ALA A 53 -1.77 -18.49 16.72
CA ALA A 53 -1.60 -17.09 16.30
C ALA A 53 -0.14 -16.76 15.96
N ARG A 54 0.83 -17.24 16.75
CA ARG A 54 2.26 -17.07 16.45
C ARG A 54 2.68 -17.76 15.16
N GLN A 55 2.18 -18.96 14.92
CA GLN A 55 2.46 -19.71 13.70
C GLN A 55 1.92 -18.95 12.49
N ASN A 56 0.69 -18.46 12.55
CA ASN A 56 0.09 -17.66 11.47
C ASN A 56 0.87 -16.36 11.22
N VAL A 57 1.38 -15.68 12.25
CA VAL A 57 2.24 -14.50 12.07
C VAL A 57 3.54 -14.86 11.34
N ARG A 58 4.15 -15.99 11.65
CA ARG A 58 5.37 -16.46 10.96
C ARG A 58 5.08 -16.77 9.50
N GLU A 59 3.96 -17.43 9.22
CA GLU A 59 3.54 -17.73 7.85
C GLU A 59 3.30 -16.45 7.04
N LEU A 60 2.66 -15.44 7.63
CA LEU A 60 2.49 -14.13 7.00
C LEU A 60 3.84 -13.43 6.75
N GLU A 61 4.76 -13.51 7.71
CA GLU A 61 6.10 -12.95 7.59
C GLU A 61 6.91 -13.62 6.48
N GLU A 62 6.91 -14.95 6.43
CA GLU A 62 7.57 -15.71 5.37
C GLU A 62 6.95 -15.42 4.00
N ALA A 63 5.62 -15.34 3.91
CA ALA A 63 4.92 -14.97 2.67
C ALA A 63 5.31 -13.56 2.19
N LEU A 64 5.45 -12.61 3.12
CA LEU A 64 5.89 -11.25 2.81
C LEU A 64 7.37 -11.24 2.36
N LEU A 65 8.27 -11.87 3.13
CA LEU A 65 9.70 -11.86 2.85
C LEU A 65 10.04 -12.60 1.55
N ASN A 66 9.50 -13.79 1.33
CA ASN A 66 9.80 -14.58 0.12
C ASN A 66 9.40 -13.86 -1.16
N ARG A 67 8.39 -12.99 -1.10
CA ARG A 67 7.86 -12.31 -2.28
C ARG A 67 8.50 -10.95 -2.53
N TYR A 68 8.85 -10.22 -1.46
CA TYR A 68 9.40 -8.87 -1.58
C TYR A 68 10.93 -8.79 -1.39
N CYS A 69 11.61 -9.85 -0.93
CA CYS A 69 13.09 -9.94 -0.96
C CYS A 69 13.66 -10.35 -2.33
N VAL A 70 12.84 -10.79 -3.29
CA VAL A 70 13.34 -11.22 -4.61
C VAL A 70 13.56 -10.03 -5.54
N ALA A 71 14.82 -9.62 -5.59
CA ALA A 71 15.61 -8.95 -6.64
C ALA A 71 15.01 -7.79 -7.48
N PRO A 72 15.80 -6.71 -7.71
CA PRO A 72 15.43 -5.52 -8.48
C PRO A 72 15.39 -5.71 -10.01
N ALA A 73 15.33 -6.94 -10.51
CA ALA A 73 15.52 -7.26 -11.92
C ALA A 73 14.58 -8.38 -12.39
N ALA A 74 13.31 -8.03 -12.61
CA ALA A 74 12.49 -8.66 -13.63
C ALA A 74 11.31 -7.74 -13.89
N GLY A 75 11.17 -7.31 -15.14
CA GLY A 75 9.92 -6.75 -15.61
C GLY A 75 8.79 -7.74 -15.35
N TYR A 76 7.61 -7.18 -15.11
CA TYR A 76 6.35 -7.87 -14.92
C TYR A 76 6.17 -8.63 -13.58
N ALA A 77 5.40 -8.01 -12.69
CA ALA A 77 4.33 -8.72 -11.99
C ALA A 77 3.05 -7.87 -11.92
N PRO A 78 2.38 -7.59 -13.06
CA PRO A 78 1.05 -7.01 -13.06
C PRO A 78 0.03 -8.12 -12.78
N ARG A 79 -0.17 -8.49 -11.50
CA ARG A 79 -1.39 -9.19 -11.06
C ARG A 79 -1.59 -9.43 -9.58
N GLU A 80 -0.62 -9.12 -8.71
CA GLU A 80 -0.62 -9.66 -7.35
C GLU A 80 -0.46 -8.59 -6.23
N ASP A 81 -0.99 -7.39 -6.46
CA ASP A 81 -1.37 -6.48 -5.35
C ASP A 81 -2.49 -7.10 -4.49
N LEU A 82 -3.23 -8.07 -5.06
CA LEU A 82 -4.26 -8.89 -4.40
C LEU A 82 -3.77 -9.59 -3.11
N ILE A 83 -2.47 -9.85 -2.97
CA ILE A 83 -1.94 -10.53 -1.79
C ILE A 83 -1.86 -9.58 -0.59
N LEU A 84 -1.49 -8.31 -0.80
CA LEU A 84 -1.48 -7.33 0.28
C LEU A 84 -2.90 -7.07 0.78
N ASP A 85 -3.86 -7.02 -0.15
CA ASP A 85 -5.29 -6.91 0.15
C ASP A 85 -5.83 -8.10 0.96
N THR A 86 -5.22 -9.29 0.85
CA THR A 86 -5.53 -10.44 1.73
C THR A 86 -4.72 -10.49 3.02
N ILE A 87 -3.46 -10.06 3.03
CA ILE A 87 -2.60 -10.07 4.22
C ILE A 87 -3.07 -9.03 5.24
N ILE A 88 -3.47 -7.83 4.80
CA ILE A 88 -3.86 -6.74 5.71
C ILE A 88 -5.07 -7.13 6.59
N PRO A 89 -6.18 -7.66 6.04
CA PRO A 89 -7.30 -8.15 6.85
C PRO A 89 -6.93 -9.30 7.78
N GLU A 90 -6.13 -10.27 7.30
CA GLU A 90 -5.73 -11.42 8.13
C GLU A 90 -4.80 -10.99 9.28
N LEU A 91 -3.87 -10.06 9.04
CA LEU A 91 -3.03 -9.46 10.09
C LEU A 91 -3.89 -8.73 11.13
N HIS A 92 -4.89 -7.95 10.68
CA HIS A 92 -5.81 -7.25 11.59
C HIS A 92 -6.63 -8.22 12.43
N LYS A 93 -7.20 -9.25 11.80
CA LYS A 93 -7.97 -10.31 12.46
C LYS A 93 -7.13 -11.07 13.49
N LEU A 94 -5.89 -11.41 13.15
CA LEU A 94 -4.94 -12.04 14.09
C LEU A 94 -4.64 -11.13 15.28
N ARG A 95 -4.41 -9.83 15.05
CA ARG A 95 -4.22 -8.85 16.13
C ARG A 95 -5.42 -8.82 17.08
N CYS A 96 -6.64 -8.80 16.55
CA CYS A 96 -7.86 -8.87 17.37
C CYS A 96 -7.94 -10.18 18.17
N LYS A 97 -7.62 -11.33 17.54
CA LYS A 97 -7.61 -12.65 18.20
C LYS A 97 -6.62 -12.70 19.37
N VAL A 98 -5.41 -12.17 19.19
CA VAL A 98 -4.37 -12.12 20.24
C VAL A 98 -4.79 -11.22 21.40
N LEU A 99 -5.53 -10.13 21.14
CA LEU A 99 -5.96 -9.17 22.17
C LEU A 99 -7.20 -9.60 22.98
N TRP A 100 -7.96 -10.60 22.53
CA TRP A 100 -9.26 -10.99 23.13
C TRP A 100 -9.18 -11.49 24.59
N LYS A 101 -8.02 -11.96 25.06
CA LYS A 101 -7.77 -12.32 26.48
C LYS A 101 -6.40 -11.83 26.93
N ARG A 102 -6.27 -10.53 27.23
CA ARG A 102 -5.00 -9.94 27.68
C ARG A 102 -4.47 -10.64 28.95
N PRO A 103 -3.24 -11.20 28.94
CA PRO A 103 -2.66 -11.90 30.09
C PRO A 103 -2.59 -11.04 31.36
N GLN A 104 -2.39 -9.72 31.22
CA GLN A 104 -2.30 -8.75 32.31
C GLN A 104 -3.51 -8.77 33.25
N ILE A 105 -4.72 -8.93 32.70
CA ILE A 105 -5.95 -8.98 33.52
C ILE A 105 -5.91 -10.23 34.40
N TRP A 106 -5.51 -11.36 33.83
CA TRP A 106 -5.42 -12.63 34.54
C TRP A 106 -4.26 -12.68 35.53
N GLN A 107 -3.14 -12.01 35.26
CA GLN A 107 -2.06 -11.82 36.23
C GLN A 107 -2.54 -11.05 37.45
N ASN A 108 -3.29 -9.97 37.26
CA ASN A 108 -3.86 -9.20 38.35
C ASN A 108 -4.84 -10.05 39.18
N VAL A 109 -5.66 -10.88 38.54
CA VAL A 109 -6.57 -11.81 39.21
C VAL A 109 -5.79 -12.86 40.00
N ALA A 110 -4.81 -13.51 39.39
CA ALA A 110 -3.97 -14.52 40.04
C ALA A 110 -3.22 -13.93 41.25
N GLY A 111 -2.64 -12.74 41.10
CA GLY A 111 -1.94 -12.04 42.17
C GLY A 111 -2.86 -11.64 43.33
N ARG A 112 -4.11 -11.26 43.06
CA ARG A 112 -5.11 -11.00 44.12
C ARG A 112 -5.53 -12.27 44.86
N ILE A 113 -5.72 -13.38 44.13
CA ILE A 113 -6.06 -14.67 44.76
C ILE A 113 -4.88 -15.17 45.60
N LEU A 114 -3.65 -14.99 45.14
CA LEU A 114 -2.44 -15.33 45.90
C LEU A 114 -2.37 -14.54 47.20
N LYS A 115 -2.52 -13.20 47.16
CA LYS A 115 -2.60 -12.37 48.37
C LYS A 115 -3.74 -12.78 49.31
N ALA A 116 -4.89 -13.15 48.78
CA ALA A 116 -6.01 -13.65 49.58
C ALA A 116 -5.69 -15.00 50.24
N THR A 117 -4.89 -15.84 49.57
CA THR A 117 -4.43 -17.14 50.08
C THR A 117 -3.50 -16.94 51.27
N ASP A 118 -2.54 -16.03 51.15
CA ASP A 118 -1.62 -15.68 52.26
C ASP A 118 -2.38 -15.08 53.44
N THR A 119 -3.24 -14.09 53.18
CA THR A 119 -4.03 -13.42 54.23
C THR A 119 -4.93 -14.40 54.98
N PHE A 120 -5.55 -15.34 54.26
CA PHE A 120 -6.37 -16.38 54.86
C PHE A 120 -5.53 -17.30 55.76
N TRP A 121 -4.34 -17.70 55.31
CA TRP A 121 -3.45 -18.55 56.09
C TRP A 121 -2.95 -17.88 57.37
N ASP A 122 -2.61 -16.59 57.29
CA ASP A 122 -2.16 -15.81 58.43
C ASP A 122 -3.28 -15.56 59.46
N SER A 123 -4.54 -15.57 59.02
CA SER A 123 -5.71 -15.41 59.89
C SER A 123 -6.11 -16.68 60.65
N LEU A 124 -5.53 -17.84 60.33
CA LEU A 124 -5.84 -19.12 60.97
C LEU A 124 -4.82 -19.44 62.07
N GLU A 125 -5.26 -19.41 63.31
CA GLU A 125 -4.44 -19.84 64.46
C GLU A 125 -4.62 -21.35 64.75
N GLN A 126 -5.83 -21.81 65.06
CA GLN A 126 -6.08 -23.20 65.50
C GLN A 126 -6.27 -24.23 64.37
N GLN A 127 -6.88 -23.85 63.24
CA GLN A 127 -7.08 -24.75 62.09
C GLN A 127 -5.80 -24.97 61.27
N ARG A 128 -4.72 -24.24 61.58
CA ARG A 128 -3.43 -24.36 60.90
C ARG A 128 -2.72 -25.68 61.21
N GLU A 129 -3.03 -26.32 62.33
CA GLU A 129 -2.41 -27.59 62.75
C GLU A 129 -3.03 -28.82 62.07
N ASP A 130 -4.14 -28.67 61.35
CA ASP A 130 -4.76 -29.76 60.60
C ASP A 130 -3.88 -30.14 59.38
N PRO A 131 -3.35 -31.38 59.31
CA PRO A 131 -2.49 -31.80 58.21
C PRO A 131 -3.19 -31.78 56.85
N VAL A 132 -4.50 -32.04 56.80
CA VAL A 132 -5.28 -32.00 55.54
C VAL A 132 -5.38 -30.57 55.02
N MET A 133 -5.59 -29.62 55.93
CA MET A 133 -5.67 -28.20 55.60
C MET A 133 -4.32 -27.65 55.12
N GLN A 134 -3.22 -28.06 55.77
CA GLN A 134 -1.85 -27.71 55.34
C GLN A 134 -1.51 -28.21 53.94
N GLU A 135 -1.77 -29.50 53.66
CA GLU A 135 -1.51 -30.09 52.34
C GLU A 135 -2.31 -29.39 51.24
N MET A 136 -3.58 -29.11 51.52
CA MET A 136 -4.47 -28.44 50.57
C MET A 136 -4.04 -26.99 50.33
N HIS A 137 -3.65 -26.26 51.38
CA HIS A 137 -3.13 -24.90 51.27
C HIS A 137 -1.84 -24.85 50.44
N GLN A 138 -0.87 -25.74 50.72
CA GLN A 138 0.37 -25.84 49.94
C GLN A 138 0.08 -26.16 48.48
N THR A 139 -0.84 -27.09 48.21
CA THR A 139 -1.24 -27.44 46.83
C THR A 139 -1.82 -26.24 46.09
N ILE A 140 -2.68 -25.45 46.75
CA ILE A 140 -3.24 -24.23 46.16
C ILE A 140 -2.15 -23.20 45.87
N LEU A 141 -1.24 -22.96 46.83
CA LEU A 141 -0.11 -22.04 46.63
C LEU A 141 0.78 -22.47 45.48
N SER A 142 1.18 -23.74 45.40
CA SER A 142 2.01 -24.26 44.30
C SER A 142 1.32 -24.07 42.95
N ARG A 143 0.00 -24.32 42.86
CA ARG A 143 -0.77 -24.12 41.62
C ARG A 143 -0.88 -22.65 41.23
N LEU A 144 -1.12 -21.76 42.19
CA LEU A 144 -1.19 -20.32 41.93
C LEU A 144 0.16 -19.77 41.47
N ASN A 145 1.26 -20.15 42.14
CA ASN A 145 2.61 -19.78 41.73
C ASN A 145 2.94 -20.26 40.31
N PHE A 146 2.60 -21.52 39.99
CA PHE A 146 2.76 -22.04 38.64
C PHE A 146 1.97 -21.22 37.61
N MET A 147 0.72 -20.86 37.91
CA MET A 147 -0.09 -20.05 36.99
C MET A 147 0.43 -18.62 36.84
N SER A 148 0.96 -18.01 37.89
CA SER A 148 1.60 -16.69 37.81
C SER A 148 2.77 -16.70 36.85
N VAL A 149 3.69 -17.66 36.98
CA VAL A 149 4.84 -17.82 36.07
C VAL A 149 4.38 -18.10 34.63
N LYS A 150 3.36 -18.95 34.46
CA LYS A 150 2.78 -19.24 33.14
C LYS A 150 2.23 -17.97 32.49
N LEU A 151 1.49 -17.16 33.24
CA LEU A 151 0.90 -15.91 32.77
C LEU A 151 1.94 -14.86 32.40
N GLU A 152 3.05 -14.78 33.14
CA GLU A 152 4.20 -13.93 32.81
C GLU A 152 4.81 -14.33 31.47
N GLY A 153 5.05 -15.64 31.25
CA GLY A 153 5.52 -16.14 29.96
C GLY A 153 4.56 -15.84 28.81
N LEU A 154 3.25 -16.01 29.03
CA LEU A 154 2.21 -15.69 28.04
C LEU A 154 2.14 -14.19 27.70
N GLU A 155 2.37 -13.31 28.68
CA GLU A 155 2.46 -11.88 28.45
C GLU A 155 3.64 -11.54 27.55
N SER A 156 4.83 -12.04 27.88
CA SER A 156 6.03 -11.84 27.05
C SER A 156 5.80 -12.32 25.61
N TYR A 157 5.17 -13.48 25.43
CA TYR A 157 4.84 -13.98 24.09
C TYR A 157 3.83 -13.11 23.36
N THR A 158 2.81 -12.62 24.06
CA THR A 158 1.80 -11.72 23.48
C THR A 158 2.48 -10.44 23.01
N GLN A 159 3.36 -9.87 23.83
CA GLN A 159 4.11 -8.67 23.49
C GLN A 159 4.99 -8.86 22.25
N VAL A 160 5.84 -9.89 22.23
CA VAL A 160 6.70 -10.20 21.07
C VAL A 160 5.88 -10.42 19.81
N THR A 161 4.71 -11.06 19.92
CA THR A 161 3.83 -11.31 18.78
C THR A 161 3.23 -10.02 18.23
N LEU A 162 2.79 -9.12 19.12
CA LEU A 162 2.27 -7.80 18.73
C LEU A 162 3.36 -6.94 18.09
N GLU A 163 4.56 -6.91 18.66
CA GLU A 163 5.72 -6.19 18.11
C GLU A 163 6.06 -6.70 16.69
N ARG A 164 6.07 -8.02 16.48
CA ARG A 164 6.28 -8.60 15.14
C ARG A 164 5.18 -8.21 14.15
N MET A 165 3.92 -8.19 14.58
CA MET A 165 2.82 -7.74 13.72
C MET A 165 2.96 -6.27 13.32
N ASP A 166 3.43 -5.41 14.25
CA ASP A 166 3.66 -3.99 13.96
C ASP A 166 4.84 -3.82 12.99
N LEU A 167 5.93 -4.59 13.14
CA LEU A 167 7.03 -4.64 12.15
C LEU A 167 6.55 -5.08 10.77
N LEU A 168 5.71 -6.11 10.69
CA LEU A 168 5.12 -6.55 9.41
C LEU A 168 4.28 -5.44 8.76
N ARG A 169 3.53 -4.68 9.57
CA ARG A 169 2.76 -3.54 9.07
C ARG A 169 3.65 -2.45 8.50
N GLU A 170 4.75 -2.13 9.18
CA GLU A 170 5.73 -1.14 8.70
C GLU A 170 6.39 -1.59 7.38
N LEU A 171 6.79 -2.86 7.31
CA LEU A 171 7.35 -3.45 6.09
C LEU A 171 6.36 -3.39 4.92
N MET A 172 5.08 -3.74 5.15
CA MET A 172 4.04 -3.62 4.13
C MET A 172 3.89 -2.18 3.63
N ASN A 173 3.83 -1.20 4.52
CA ASN A 173 3.73 0.22 4.13
C ASN A 173 4.93 0.67 3.30
N SER A 174 6.14 0.23 3.67
CA SER A 174 7.37 0.51 2.92
C SER A 174 7.31 -0.09 1.51
N ILE A 175 6.81 -1.32 1.38
CA ILE A 175 6.60 -2.00 0.10
C ILE A 175 5.59 -1.25 -0.78
N ILE A 176 4.43 -0.87 -0.22
CA ILE A 176 3.40 -0.08 -0.94
C ILE A 176 4.03 1.20 -1.50
N GLY A 177 4.74 1.95 -0.66
CA GLY A 177 5.40 3.19 -1.09
C GLY A 177 6.46 2.94 -2.19
N GLN A 178 7.16 1.81 -2.16
CA GLN A 178 8.10 1.44 -3.22
C GLN A 178 7.38 1.14 -4.54
N VAL A 179 6.26 0.41 -4.50
CA VAL A 179 5.44 0.08 -5.68
C VAL A 179 4.84 1.35 -6.28
N GLU A 180 4.19 2.18 -5.48
CA GLU A 180 3.62 3.46 -5.93
C GLU A 180 4.67 4.35 -6.59
N SER A 181 5.86 4.42 -6.01
CA SER A 181 6.93 5.21 -6.59
C SER A 181 7.46 4.64 -7.91
N ARG A 182 7.47 3.32 -8.10
CA ARG A 182 7.85 2.69 -9.38
C ARG A 182 6.77 2.96 -10.43
N LEU A 183 5.50 2.81 -10.06
CA LEU A 183 4.36 3.11 -10.94
C LEU A 183 4.36 4.57 -11.38
N SER A 184 4.63 5.51 -10.47
CA SER A 184 4.73 6.93 -10.79
C SER A 184 5.84 7.23 -11.81
N VAL A 185 7.00 6.56 -11.70
CA VAL A 185 8.08 6.70 -12.69
C VAL A 185 7.64 6.13 -14.05
N GLU A 186 6.96 4.99 -14.08
CA GLU A 186 6.44 4.39 -15.32
C GLU A 186 5.36 5.26 -15.99
N ILE A 187 4.46 5.85 -15.20
CA ILE A 187 3.46 6.80 -15.74
C ILE A 187 4.18 8.01 -16.35
N ALA A 188 5.20 8.55 -15.67
CA ALA A 188 5.97 9.67 -16.19
C ALA A 188 6.69 9.32 -17.51
N THR A 189 7.25 8.11 -17.65
CA THR A 189 7.88 7.67 -18.90
C THR A 189 6.85 7.45 -20.00
N GLN A 190 5.67 6.92 -19.69
CA GLN A 190 4.57 6.78 -20.66
C GLN A 190 4.02 8.14 -21.11
N GLN A 191 3.83 9.08 -20.18
CA GLN A 191 3.43 10.44 -20.49
C GLN A 191 4.44 11.15 -21.39
N HIS A 192 5.74 10.95 -21.14
CA HIS A 192 6.80 11.46 -22.01
C HIS A 192 6.66 10.89 -23.43
N ARG A 193 6.49 9.58 -23.57
CA ARG A 193 6.32 8.93 -24.89
C ARG A 193 5.05 9.40 -25.61
N LEU A 194 3.99 9.68 -24.86
CA LEU A 194 2.74 10.22 -25.42
C LEU A 194 2.91 11.68 -25.87
N ALA A 195 3.59 12.51 -25.09
CA ALA A 195 3.93 13.88 -25.46
C ALA A 195 4.77 13.92 -26.75
N ASP A 196 5.75 13.03 -26.88
CA ASP A 196 6.57 12.90 -28.11
C ASP A 196 5.73 12.48 -29.32
N ALA A 197 4.79 11.56 -29.14
CA ALA A 197 3.87 11.14 -30.21
C ALA A 197 2.91 12.27 -30.61
N SER A 198 2.37 13.01 -29.64
CA SER A 198 1.49 14.17 -29.86
C SER A 198 2.22 15.32 -30.55
N ARG A 199 3.52 15.52 -30.27
CA ARG A 199 4.35 16.48 -30.99
C ARG A 199 4.48 16.13 -32.47
N ARG A 200 4.69 14.84 -32.80
CA ARG A 200 4.73 14.37 -34.21
C ARG A 200 3.40 14.54 -34.93
N ASP A 201 2.30 14.28 -34.23
CA ASP A 201 0.95 14.49 -34.76
C ASP A 201 0.67 15.98 -35.03
N SER A 202 1.06 16.86 -34.10
CA SER A 202 0.99 18.32 -34.27
C SER A 202 1.76 18.81 -35.50
N ILE A 203 2.94 18.24 -35.79
CA ILE A 203 3.72 18.57 -37.00
C ILE A 203 2.96 18.15 -38.27
N SER A 204 2.34 16.96 -38.26
CA SER A 204 1.54 16.47 -39.39
C SER A 204 0.27 17.30 -39.62
N MET A 205 -0.33 17.82 -38.54
CA MET A 205 -1.46 18.74 -38.62
C MET A 205 -1.04 20.09 -39.23
N LYS A 206 0.13 20.61 -38.84
CA LYS A 206 0.70 21.83 -39.44
C LYS A 206 0.94 21.67 -40.94
N THR A 207 1.44 20.53 -41.42
CA THR A 207 1.67 20.29 -42.85
C THR A 207 0.38 20.20 -43.66
N LEU A 208 -0.67 19.57 -43.13
CA LEU A 208 -1.98 19.52 -43.80
C LEU A 208 -2.60 20.93 -43.91
N ALA A 209 -2.48 21.75 -42.85
CA ALA A 209 -2.92 23.13 -42.87
C ALA A 209 -2.17 23.98 -43.93
N ILE A 210 -0.86 23.76 -44.10
CA ILE A 210 -0.06 24.40 -45.16
C ILE A 210 -0.56 24.00 -46.55
N LEU A 211 -0.79 22.71 -46.79
CA LEU A 211 -1.32 22.22 -48.07
C LEU A 211 -2.70 22.84 -48.36
N GLY A 212 -3.57 22.89 -47.36
CA GLY A 212 -4.89 23.51 -47.47
C GLY A 212 -4.80 25.00 -47.84
N ALA A 213 -3.91 25.75 -47.17
CA ALA A 213 -3.69 27.17 -47.45
C ALA A 213 -3.17 27.44 -48.88
N MET A 214 -2.39 26.51 -49.45
CA MET A 214 -1.88 26.60 -50.83
C MET A 214 -2.97 26.32 -51.88
N PHE A 215 -3.86 25.36 -51.64
CA PHE A 215 -4.90 24.97 -52.59
C PHE A 215 -6.15 25.86 -52.53
N LEU A 216 -6.42 26.53 -51.41
CA LEU A 216 -7.58 27.40 -51.23
C LEU A 216 -7.68 28.52 -52.29
N PRO A 217 -6.63 29.34 -52.55
CA PRO A 217 -6.72 30.43 -53.52
C PRO A 217 -6.84 29.90 -54.95
N GLY A 218 -6.15 28.81 -55.29
CA GLY A 218 -6.23 28.18 -56.62
C GLY A 218 -7.62 27.62 -56.90
N THR A 219 -8.25 26.97 -55.92
CA THR A 219 -9.60 26.40 -56.04
C THR A 219 -10.67 27.49 -56.14
N PHE A 220 -10.53 28.57 -55.34
CA PHE A 220 -11.43 29.73 -55.40
C PHE A 220 -11.38 30.40 -56.79
N LEU A 221 -10.18 30.57 -57.34
CA LEU A 221 -9.99 31.17 -58.65
C LEU A 221 -10.52 30.27 -59.77
N ALA A 222 -10.25 28.96 -59.72
CA ALA A 222 -10.81 27.99 -60.68
C ALA A 222 -12.35 28.03 -60.70
N THR A 223 -12.97 28.19 -59.53
CA THR A 223 -14.44 28.32 -59.41
C THR A 223 -14.92 29.64 -60.01
N PHE A 224 -14.22 30.75 -59.74
CA PHE A 224 -14.59 32.08 -60.26
C PHE A 224 -14.49 32.16 -61.79
N PHE A 225 -13.45 31.57 -62.39
CA PHE A 225 -13.27 31.52 -63.84
C PHE A 225 -14.12 30.44 -64.54
N SER A 226 -14.67 29.48 -63.79
CA SER A 226 -15.66 28.51 -64.30
C SER A 226 -17.07 29.12 -64.41
N MET A 227 -17.29 30.32 -63.84
CA MET A 227 -18.53 31.04 -64.03
C MET A 227 -18.62 31.57 -65.48
N PRO A 228 -19.79 31.50 -66.15
CA PRO A 228 -19.96 31.87 -67.57
C PRO A 228 -19.83 33.37 -67.86
N PHE A 229 -19.21 34.16 -66.97
CA PHE A 229 -18.98 35.59 -67.12
C PHE A 229 -17.75 35.91 -68.00
N PHE A 230 -16.85 34.93 -68.21
CA PHE A 230 -15.71 35.02 -69.13
C PHE A 230 -16.00 34.20 -70.39
N ASP A 231 -16.49 34.86 -71.45
CA ASP A 231 -16.70 34.24 -72.76
C ASP A 231 -15.39 34.28 -73.58
N PHE A 232 -14.82 33.12 -73.85
CA PHE A 232 -13.52 32.95 -74.54
C PHE A 232 -13.67 32.92 -76.08
N SER A 233 -14.79 33.41 -76.61
CA SER A 233 -15.21 33.23 -78.01
C SER A 233 -14.82 34.37 -78.99
N GLY A 234 -13.86 35.24 -78.64
CA GLY A 234 -13.43 36.35 -79.50
C GLY A 234 -11.92 36.38 -79.72
N GLU A 235 -11.50 36.61 -80.97
CA GLU A 235 -10.13 36.77 -81.54
C GLU A 235 -8.92 36.39 -80.68
N ASN A 236 -8.00 35.61 -81.25
CA ASN A 236 -6.78 35.06 -80.63
C ASN A 236 -5.96 36.02 -79.73
N ASP A 237 -6.07 37.34 -79.92
CA ASP A 237 -5.42 38.37 -79.10
C ASP A 237 -6.09 38.59 -77.73
N ALA A 238 -7.41 38.38 -77.61
CA ALA A 238 -8.15 38.50 -76.35
C ALA A 238 -7.87 37.34 -75.39
N PHE A 239 -7.63 36.14 -75.92
CA PHE A 239 -7.25 34.95 -75.15
C PHE A 239 -5.93 35.15 -74.40
N SER A 240 -4.93 35.77 -75.07
CA SER A 240 -3.64 36.10 -74.48
C SER A 240 -3.75 37.13 -73.35
N LYS A 241 -4.57 38.18 -73.55
CA LYS A 241 -4.81 39.23 -72.52
C LYS A 241 -5.58 38.73 -71.31
N GLN A 242 -6.58 37.88 -71.47
CA GLN A 242 -7.38 37.35 -70.35
C GLN A 242 -6.59 36.37 -69.48
N ILE A 243 -5.75 35.52 -70.08
CA ILE A 243 -4.81 34.67 -69.33
C ILE A 243 -3.80 35.54 -68.57
N GLY A 244 -3.34 36.65 -69.16
CA GLY A 244 -2.52 37.64 -68.45
C GLY A 244 -3.21 38.20 -67.20
N ILE A 245 -4.49 38.56 -67.30
CA ILE A 245 -5.28 39.08 -66.16
C ILE A 245 -5.47 38.02 -65.07
N TYR A 246 -5.66 36.75 -65.44
CA TYR A 246 -5.68 35.63 -64.49
C TYR A 246 -4.41 35.60 -63.65
N PHE A 247 -3.23 35.64 -64.27
CA PHE A 247 -1.96 35.67 -63.54
C PHE A 247 -1.79 36.94 -62.70
N VAL A 248 -2.26 38.09 -63.20
CA VAL A 248 -2.19 39.38 -62.48
C VAL A 248 -3.05 39.39 -61.21
N ILE A 249 -4.16 38.66 -61.15
CA ILE A 249 -5.03 38.58 -59.96
C ILE A 249 -4.65 37.38 -59.08
N MET A 250 -4.24 36.27 -59.68
CA MET A 250 -3.88 35.04 -58.98
C MET A 250 -2.65 35.24 -58.09
N VAL A 251 -1.61 35.87 -58.63
CA VAL A 251 -0.33 36.10 -57.92
C VAL A 251 -0.52 36.93 -56.64
N PRO A 252 -1.18 38.11 -56.65
CA PRO A 252 -1.40 38.90 -55.43
C PRO A 252 -2.36 38.23 -54.46
N LEU A 253 -3.40 37.52 -54.93
CA LEU A 253 -4.33 36.80 -54.05
C LEU A 253 -3.63 35.65 -53.32
N THR A 254 -2.77 34.92 -54.04
CA THR A 254 -1.94 33.85 -53.47
C THR A 254 -0.93 34.42 -52.47
N LEU A 255 -0.28 35.55 -52.81
CA LEU A 255 0.58 36.29 -51.88
C LEU A 255 -0.17 36.83 -50.66
N LEU A 256 -1.43 37.24 -50.79
CA LEU A 256 -2.26 37.70 -49.68
C LEU A 256 -2.67 36.55 -48.76
N THR A 257 -3.00 35.39 -49.33
CA THR A 257 -3.42 34.20 -48.56
C THR A 257 -2.22 33.60 -47.83
N LEU A 258 -1.11 33.41 -48.55
CA LEU A 258 0.16 32.98 -47.96
C LEU A 258 0.74 34.03 -47.02
N GLY A 259 0.61 35.33 -47.32
CA GLY A 259 1.08 36.42 -46.48
C GLY A 259 0.28 36.56 -45.19
N THR A 260 -1.06 36.44 -45.26
CA THR A 260 -1.93 36.42 -44.07
C THR A 260 -1.65 35.18 -43.23
N TRP A 261 -1.52 34.00 -43.84
CA TRP A 261 -1.16 32.77 -43.15
C TRP A 261 0.24 32.87 -42.53
N TRP A 262 1.25 33.33 -43.27
CA TRP A 262 2.62 33.44 -42.78
C TRP A 262 2.72 34.50 -41.68
N LYS A 263 1.98 35.61 -41.75
CA LYS A 263 1.94 36.61 -40.68
C LYS A 263 1.23 36.06 -39.43
N PHE A 264 0.10 35.36 -39.59
CA PHE A 264 -0.63 34.73 -38.48
C PHE A 264 0.17 33.59 -37.85
N ASN A 265 0.80 32.76 -38.68
CA ASN A 265 1.68 31.67 -38.25
C ASN A 265 2.97 32.23 -37.63
N GLN A 266 3.62 33.27 -38.16
CA GLN A 266 4.79 33.89 -37.50
C GLN A 266 4.42 34.52 -36.15
N ILE A 267 3.25 35.15 -36.03
CA ILE A 267 2.76 35.68 -34.76
C ILE A 267 2.48 34.54 -33.77
N SER A 268 1.90 33.42 -34.23
CA SER A 268 1.62 32.25 -33.39
C SER A 268 2.79 31.26 -33.21
N VAL A 269 3.89 31.38 -33.98
CA VAL A 269 5.01 30.42 -34.01
C VAL A 269 6.32 31.01 -33.51
N LYS A 270 6.61 32.31 -33.70
CA LYS A 270 7.84 32.91 -33.13
C LYS A 270 7.81 32.98 -31.60
N GLU A 271 6.65 33.20 -31.01
CA GLU A 271 6.47 33.19 -29.55
C GLU A 271 6.40 31.76 -29.00
N VAL A 272 5.99 30.78 -29.80
CA VAL A 272 5.79 29.39 -29.36
C VAL A 272 7.02 28.51 -29.60
N GLU A 273 7.85 28.75 -30.62
CA GLU A 273 8.88 27.80 -31.08
C GLU A 273 10.30 28.05 -30.51
N GLU A 274 10.68 29.31 -30.23
CA GLU A 274 11.93 29.61 -29.48
C GLU A 274 11.78 29.38 -27.97
N GLU A 275 10.56 29.56 -27.45
CA GLU A 275 10.21 29.29 -26.05
C GLU A 275 10.03 27.78 -25.78
N ASP A 276 9.37 26.99 -26.66
CA ASP A 276 9.18 25.54 -26.45
C ASP A 276 10.45 24.70 -26.61
N VAL A 277 11.33 24.99 -27.58
CA VAL A 277 12.45 24.08 -27.91
C VAL A 277 13.57 24.13 -26.86
N SER A 278 13.89 25.32 -26.35
CA SER A 278 14.88 25.48 -25.29
C SER A 278 14.36 25.03 -23.92
N ASP A 279 13.04 25.11 -23.70
CA ASP A 279 12.40 24.61 -22.50
C ASP A 279 12.23 23.09 -22.50
N ILE A 280 11.90 22.46 -23.63
CA ILE A 280 11.71 21.01 -23.70
C ILE A 280 13.06 20.27 -23.54
N GLU A 281 14.14 20.71 -24.18
CA GLU A 281 15.47 20.08 -24.00
C GLU A 281 16.04 20.26 -22.58
N ARG A 282 15.80 21.41 -21.92
CA ARG A 282 16.09 21.56 -20.49
C ARG A 282 15.21 20.67 -19.61
N ARG A 283 13.93 20.52 -19.94
CA ARG A 283 12.98 19.72 -19.15
C ARG A 283 13.31 18.23 -19.25
N VAL A 284 13.72 17.73 -20.41
CA VAL A 284 14.02 16.31 -20.62
C VAL A 284 15.36 15.89 -19.99
N TYR A 285 16.46 16.64 -20.19
CA TYR A 285 17.75 16.33 -19.55
C TYR A 285 17.70 16.44 -18.01
N THR A 286 16.91 17.38 -17.48
CA THR A 286 16.74 17.51 -16.03
C THR A 286 15.81 16.44 -15.44
N VAL A 287 14.92 15.84 -16.24
CA VAL A 287 14.08 14.71 -15.83
C VAL A 287 14.89 13.42 -15.82
N GLU A 288 15.70 13.16 -16.84
CA GLU A 288 16.60 11.98 -16.89
C GLU A 288 17.65 12.00 -15.77
N ALA A 289 18.33 13.12 -15.54
CA ALA A 289 19.30 13.22 -14.44
C ALA A 289 18.65 13.08 -13.05
N ARG A 290 17.39 13.53 -12.89
CA ARG A 290 16.62 13.36 -11.65
C ARG A 290 16.24 11.90 -11.42
N ILE A 291 15.80 11.19 -12.45
CA ILE A 291 15.40 9.78 -12.35
C ILE A 291 16.64 8.91 -12.10
N MET A 292 17.74 9.15 -12.81
CA MET A 292 19.00 8.40 -12.63
C MET A 292 19.62 8.58 -11.23
N LYS A 293 19.53 9.78 -10.65
CA LYS A 293 19.97 10.05 -9.27
C LYS A 293 19.03 9.42 -8.22
N ARG A 294 17.74 9.33 -8.53
CA ARG A 294 16.69 8.75 -7.66
C ARG A 294 16.76 7.22 -7.63
N ILE A 295 17.24 6.59 -8.70
CA ILE A 295 17.48 5.15 -8.79
C ILE A 295 18.78 4.76 -8.09
N ARG A 296 19.89 5.50 -8.31
CA ARG A 296 21.20 5.17 -7.74
C ARG A 296 21.30 5.35 -6.21
N ARG A 297 20.52 6.27 -5.61
CA ARG A 297 20.42 6.41 -4.14
C ARG A 297 19.58 5.32 -3.48
N ARG A 298 18.55 4.78 -4.16
CA ARG A 298 17.65 3.76 -3.60
C ARG A 298 18.26 2.36 -3.53
N THR A 299 19.27 2.07 -4.34
CA THR A 299 19.85 0.72 -4.47
C THR A 299 21.14 0.50 -3.70
N GLY A 300 21.71 1.50 -3.03
CA GLY A 300 22.92 1.34 -2.22
C GLY A 300 24.19 0.91 -3.00
N PHE A 301 24.15 0.86 -4.34
CA PHE A 301 25.33 0.54 -5.15
C PHE A 301 26.15 1.81 -5.41
N GLY A 302 27.15 2.03 -4.56
CA GLY A 302 28.31 2.83 -4.90
C GLY A 302 29.09 2.14 -6.02
N ILE A 303 28.83 2.50 -7.28
CA ILE A 303 29.81 2.26 -8.34
C ILE A 303 30.90 3.31 -8.14
N GLY A 304 31.99 2.90 -7.49
CA GLY A 304 33.23 3.66 -7.48
C GLY A 304 33.72 3.81 -8.91
N THR A 305 33.95 5.05 -9.33
CA THR A 305 34.76 5.34 -10.50
C THR A 305 36.21 5.14 -10.06
N TRP A 306 36.73 3.95 -10.32
CA TRP A 306 38.17 3.73 -10.47
C TRP A 306 38.60 4.40 -11.76
N GLU A 307 39.33 5.51 -11.66
CA GLU A 307 40.19 6.17 -12.65
C GLU A 307 40.57 7.53 -12.03
N GLU A 308 41.82 7.92 -11.77
CA GLU A 308 43.12 7.49 -12.28
C GLU A 308 44.21 7.56 -11.20
N SER A 309 45.06 6.54 -11.21
CA SER A 309 46.43 6.58 -10.70
C SER A 309 47.31 7.35 -11.70
N ARG A 310 47.93 8.45 -11.27
CA ARG A 310 49.32 8.87 -11.59
C ARG A 310 49.57 10.33 -11.21
N ALA A 311 50.43 10.53 -10.20
CA ALA A 311 51.59 11.43 -10.15
C ALA A 311 51.90 11.76 -8.69
#